data_AF-A0A087BZX5-F1
#
_entry.id   AF-A0A087BZX5-F1
#
_cell.length_a   1.000
_cell.length_b   1.000
_cell.length_c   1.000
_cell.angle_alpha   90.00
_cell.angle_beta   90.00
_cell.angle_gamma   90.00
#
_symmetry.space_group_name_H-M   'P 1'
#
loop_
_entity.id
_entity.type
_entity.pdbx_description
1 polymer ?
#
loop_
_entity_poly.entity_id
_entity_poly.type
_entity_poly.pdbx_seq_one_letter_code
_entity_poly.pdbx_strand_id
1 'polypeptide(L)'
;MILLLIVIAVIFLIGAGAKQNKDKGGKTRKQSMDDERQNLIIPTGGIPSRMLPVGRITVAGPYYHDREITTVIGNRMGEVMPAGQWDRTLELDAEVRRQPNNTHDRNAVVVTINGLIVGYIPSEKTNEWQQFLQPLESRGMFAVAKAAVYFKNDGGYLLILKADPSAPPTKNTFPGVGILDADWLIAVNGEENAQEILAKYGDESWVWATLDTGTIPKGKYKDAPTIWASVDGESVGYISATQSERYFIYVKRRLPCSCLAHIKQGPKKFELELMLPSRK
;
A
#
# COMPACT_ATOMS: atom_id res chain seq x y z
N MET A 1 24.02 70.84 58.43
CA MET A 1 23.29 70.79 57.13
C MET A 1 23.48 69.38 56.58
N ILE A 2 22.47 68.52 56.39
CA ILE A 2 21.29 68.66 55.48
C ILE A 2 21.82 68.73 54.02
N LEU A 3 21.50 67.84 53.06
CA LEU A 3 20.50 66.74 52.88
C LEU A 3 21.13 65.79 51.79
N LEU A 4 21.19 64.45 51.93
CA LEU A 4 20.20 63.39 51.61
C LEU A 4 20.20 62.86 50.14
N LEU A 5 19.90 61.54 50.03
CA LEU A 5 19.66 60.70 48.84
C LEU A 5 20.95 60.22 48.12
N ILE A 6 21.06 59.04 47.46
CA ILE A 6 20.30 57.75 47.41
C ILE A 6 21.32 56.68 46.89
N VAL A 7 21.59 55.52 47.53
CA VAL A 7 20.87 54.21 47.59
C VAL A 7 20.65 53.62 46.17
N ILE A 8 21.22 52.48 45.73
CA ILE A 8 21.20 51.10 46.26
C ILE A 8 22.53 50.37 45.96
N ALA A 9 22.94 49.46 46.85
CA ALA A 9 24.05 48.53 46.64
C ALA A 9 23.57 47.12 46.23
N VAL A 10 24.42 46.36 45.53
CA VAL A 10 24.48 44.89 45.67
C VAL A 10 25.95 44.48 45.80
N ILE A 11 26.24 43.75 46.87
CA ILE A 11 27.55 43.18 47.24
C ILE A 11 27.45 41.65 47.13
N PHE A 12 28.63 41.00 47.04
CA PHE A 12 28.98 39.58 47.22
C PHE A 12 29.43 38.87 45.93
N LEU A 13 30.73 38.58 45.72
CA LEU A 13 31.69 37.73 46.47
C LEU A 13 31.39 36.23 46.46
N ILE A 14 32.10 35.55 45.54
CA ILE A 14 32.82 34.26 45.69
C ILE A 14 32.13 33.12 46.46
N GLY A 15 31.90 32.01 45.75
CA GLY A 15 31.71 30.69 46.34
C GLY A 15 32.09 29.58 45.34
N ALA A 16 33.08 28.74 45.69
CA ALA A 16 33.47 27.60 44.86
C ALA A 16 32.47 26.44 45.02
N GLY A 17 32.14 25.75 43.92
CA GLY A 17 31.23 24.60 43.92
C GLY A 17 31.51 23.65 42.76
N ALA A 18 31.84 22.39 43.07
CA ALA A 18 32.13 21.34 42.09
C ALA A 18 30.90 20.47 41.77
N LYS A 19 30.93 19.78 40.61
CA LYS A 19 29.94 18.80 40.09
C LYS A 19 28.53 19.38 39.82
N GLN A 20 27.93 19.18 38.65
CA GLN A 20 27.79 17.90 37.96
C GLN A 20 27.91 18.03 36.44
N ASN A 21 28.81 17.24 35.86
CA ASN A 21 28.73 16.90 34.44
C ASN A 21 27.58 15.88 34.30
N LYS A 22 26.46 16.26 33.68
CA LYS A 22 25.40 15.29 33.37
C LYS A 22 25.83 14.49 32.14
N ASP A 23 26.18 13.23 32.36
CA ASP A 23 26.35 12.24 31.30
C ASP A 23 25.12 12.22 30.39
N LYS A 24 25.24 12.87 29.23
CA LYS A 24 24.46 12.48 28.05
C LYS A 24 25.10 11.19 27.56
N GLY A 25 24.63 10.06 28.08
CA GLY A 25 25.13 8.73 27.71
C GLY A 25 25.05 8.51 26.20
N GLY A 26 26.16 8.73 25.50
CA GLY A 26 26.30 8.34 24.11
C GLY A 26 26.24 6.82 24.04
N LYS A 27 25.32 6.27 23.23
CA LYS A 27 25.24 4.82 23.01
C LYS A 27 26.61 4.32 22.58
N THR A 28 27.10 3.27 23.24
CA THR A 28 28.37 2.65 22.84
C THR A 28 28.24 2.10 21.42
N ARG A 29 29.33 2.05 20.65
CA ARG A 29 29.34 1.52 19.28
C ARG A 29 28.77 0.08 19.18
N LYS A 30 28.88 -0.69 20.27
CA LYS A 30 28.25 -2.01 20.40
C LYS A 30 26.73 -1.91 20.52
N GLN A 31 26.21 -1.05 21.42
CA GLN A 31 24.77 -0.78 21.51
C GLN A 31 24.18 -0.22 20.22
N SER A 32 24.88 0.70 19.51
CA SER A 32 24.35 1.20 18.23
C SER A 32 24.25 0.08 17.18
N MET A 33 25.24 -0.82 17.11
CA MET A 33 25.20 -1.98 16.22
C MET A 33 24.17 -3.04 16.66
N ASP A 34 23.93 -3.21 17.95
CA ASP A 34 22.92 -4.14 18.46
C ASP A 34 21.49 -3.59 18.25
N ASP A 35 21.26 -2.28 18.43
CA ASP A 35 20.01 -1.59 18.08
C ASP A 35 19.75 -1.65 16.56
N GLU A 36 20.77 -1.38 15.74
CA GLU A 36 20.72 -1.45 14.28
C GLU A 36 20.42 -2.90 13.81
N ARG A 37 20.99 -3.91 14.47
CA ARG A 37 20.64 -5.33 14.25
C ARG A 37 19.22 -5.68 14.68
N GLN A 38 18.70 -5.10 15.77
CA GLN A 38 17.30 -5.31 16.18
C GLN A 38 16.32 -4.64 15.20
N ASN A 39 16.66 -3.46 14.68
CA ASN A 39 15.93 -2.78 13.59
C ASN A 39 16.00 -3.50 12.23
N LEU A 40 16.85 -4.53 12.09
CA LEU A 40 16.90 -5.39 10.90
C LEU A 40 16.04 -6.67 11.05
N ILE A 41 15.50 -6.97 12.24
CA ILE A 41 14.62 -8.12 12.45
C ILE A 41 13.20 -7.75 11.98
N ILE A 42 12.99 -7.89 10.67
CA ILE A 42 11.67 -7.89 10.04
C ILE A 42 11.18 -9.34 10.01
N PRO A 43 9.92 -9.64 10.42
CA PRO A 43 9.36 -10.98 10.28
C PRO A 43 9.42 -11.42 8.81
N THR A 44 10.11 -12.52 8.51
CA THR A 44 10.23 -13.06 7.15
C THR A 44 9.28 -14.23 6.92
N GLY A 45 8.81 -14.40 5.68
CA GLY A 45 7.86 -15.45 5.30
C GLY A 45 6.41 -15.14 5.69
N GLY A 46 5.57 -16.18 5.67
CA GLY A 46 4.10 -16.09 5.79
C GLY A 46 3.38 -16.16 4.45
N ILE A 47 2.07 -15.95 4.46
CA ILE A 47 1.21 -15.95 3.27
C ILE A 47 0.91 -14.49 2.85
N PRO A 48 1.18 -14.08 1.60
CA PRO A 48 0.91 -12.72 1.14
C PRO A 48 -0.60 -12.45 1.04
N SER A 49 -1.08 -11.45 1.76
CA SER A 49 -2.42 -10.88 1.67
C SER A 49 -2.35 -9.61 0.82
N ARG A 50 -2.79 -9.69 -0.44
CA ARG A 50 -2.80 -8.54 -1.34
C ARG A 50 -3.85 -7.52 -0.87
N MET A 51 -3.40 -6.31 -0.54
CA MET A 51 -4.29 -5.19 -0.19
C MET A 51 -5.03 -4.68 -1.43
N LEU A 52 -6.19 -4.07 -1.18
CA LEU A 52 -6.93 -3.35 -2.22
C LEU A 52 -6.07 -2.15 -2.67
N PRO A 53 -5.82 -1.92 -3.98
CA PRO A 53 -5.07 -0.76 -4.47
C PRO A 53 -5.92 0.52 -4.49
N VAL A 54 -6.72 0.72 -3.44
CA VAL A 54 -7.49 1.94 -3.16
C VAL A 54 -6.72 2.79 -2.15
N GLY A 55 -6.95 4.11 -2.18
CA GLY A 55 -6.19 5.04 -1.35
C GLY A 55 -4.72 5.20 -1.80
N ARG A 56 -4.04 6.17 -1.20
CA ARG A 56 -2.62 6.46 -1.43
C ARG A 56 -2.01 6.99 -0.13
N ILE A 57 -0.90 6.42 0.30
CA ILE A 57 -0.12 6.91 1.44
C ILE A 57 1.34 7.13 1.04
N THR A 58 1.88 8.29 1.40
CA THR A 58 3.30 8.60 1.21
C THR A 58 4.13 7.79 2.20
N VAL A 59 5.10 7.04 1.71
CA VAL A 59 6.06 6.33 2.55
C VAL A 59 7.01 7.35 3.21
N ALA A 60 7.14 7.28 4.53
CA ALA A 60 8.02 8.12 5.32
C ALA A 60 9.45 7.56 5.34
N GLY A 61 10.44 8.45 5.25
CA GLY A 61 11.86 8.08 5.32
C GLY A 61 12.58 7.52 4.08
N PRO A 62 12.07 7.51 2.82
CA PRO A 62 12.84 7.02 1.65
C PRO A 62 14.28 7.53 1.54
N TYR A 63 14.54 8.78 1.92
CA TYR A 63 15.86 9.41 1.94
C TYR A 63 16.93 8.60 2.70
N TYR A 64 16.55 7.90 3.77
CA TYR A 64 17.48 7.04 4.54
C TYR A 64 17.77 5.70 3.87
N HIS A 65 17.12 5.43 2.73
CA HIS A 65 17.11 4.15 2.02
C HIS A 65 17.38 4.33 0.51
N ASP A 66 17.94 5.46 0.08
CA ASP A 66 18.19 5.75 -1.35
C ASP A 66 19.02 4.65 -2.05
N ARG A 67 19.95 3.99 -1.33
CA ARG A 67 20.74 2.87 -1.86
C ARG A 67 19.88 1.62 -2.08
N GLU A 68 19.07 1.28 -1.11
CA GLU A 68 18.13 0.15 -1.15
C GLU A 68 17.09 0.36 -2.24
N ILE A 69 16.52 1.57 -2.33
CA ILE A 69 15.57 1.97 -3.37
C ILE A 69 16.21 1.87 -4.76
N THR A 70 17.42 2.40 -4.94
CA THR A 70 18.19 2.24 -6.20
C THR A 70 18.41 0.77 -6.55
N THR A 71 18.66 -0.09 -5.54
CA THR A 71 18.88 -1.52 -5.71
C THR A 71 17.61 -2.26 -6.15
N VAL A 72 16.43 -1.93 -5.61
CA VAL A 72 15.16 -2.56 -6.02
C VAL A 72 14.63 -2.06 -7.36
N ILE A 73 14.99 -0.83 -7.77
CA ILE A 73 14.73 -0.31 -9.12
C ILE A 73 15.60 -1.04 -10.15
N GLY A 74 16.89 -1.23 -9.86
CA GLY A 74 17.84 -1.92 -10.73
C GLY A 74 17.93 -1.31 -12.13
N ASN A 75 17.79 -2.14 -13.16
CA ASN A 75 17.85 -1.70 -14.56
C ASN A 75 16.60 -0.94 -15.04
N ARG A 76 15.55 -0.83 -14.21
CA ARG A 76 14.27 -0.18 -14.55
C ARG A 76 14.25 1.32 -14.28
N MET A 77 15.42 1.94 -14.10
CA MET A 77 15.55 3.37 -13.76
C MET A 77 14.88 4.30 -14.79
N GLY A 78 14.85 3.91 -16.07
CA GLY A 78 14.14 4.66 -17.13
C GLY A 78 12.61 4.60 -17.06
N GLU A 79 12.03 3.76 -16.20
CA GLU A 79 10.59 3.70 -15.92
C GLU A 79 10.19 4.62 -14.75
N VAL A 80 11.15 5.16 -13.99
CA VAL A 80 10.88 6.05 -12.85
C VAL A 80 10.61 7.47 -13.36
N MET A 81 9.40 7.95 -13.13
CA MET A 81 8.96 9.29 -13.55
C MET A 81 9.21 10.34 -12.46
N PRO A 82 9.33 11.64 -12.81
CA PRO A 82 9.37 12.72 -11.84
C PRO A 82 8.06 12.81 -11.01
N ALA A 83 8.17 13.20 -9.75
CA ALA A 83 7.03 13.56 -8.91
C ALA A 83 6.21 14.66 -9.60
N GLY A 84 4.91 14.41 -9.76
CA GLY A 84 4.01 15.19 -10.63
C GLY A 84 3.47 14.40 -11.83
N GLN A 85 4.17 13.36 -12.28
CA GLN A 85 3.74 12.49 -13.40
C GLN A 85 3.15 11.16 -12.89
N TRP A 86 2.02 11.25 -12.19
CA TRP A 86 1.49 10.23 -11.27
C TRP A 86 0.96 8.92 -11.88
N ASP A 87 0.94 8.77 -13.20
CA ASP A 87 0.13 7.74 -13.88
C ASP A 87 0.92 6.67 -14.64
N ARG A 88 2.25 6.80 -14.71
CA ARG A 88 3.10 5.97 -15.58
C ARG A 88 4.47 5.64 -14.98
N THR A 89 4.63 5.81 -13.67
CA THR A 89 5.90 5.50 -13.02
C THR A 89 6.08 4.00 -12.75
N LEU A 90 7.31 3.62 -12.42
CA LEU A 90 7.66 2.30 -11.94
C LEU A 90 6.86 1.90 -10.69
N GLU A 91 6.14 0.79 -10.79
CA GLU A 91 5.45 0.15 -9.65
C GLU A 91 6.08 -1.20 -9.30
N LEU A 92 6.30 -1.38 -8.00
CA LEU A 92 6.92 -2.55 -7.40
C LEU A 92 5.97 -3.15 -6.34
N ASP A 93 6.11 -4.44 -6.07
CA ASP A 93 5.40 -5.08 -4.96
C ASP A 93 6.15 -4.78 -3.66
N ALA A 94 5.43 -4.16 -2.72
CA ALA A 94 5.94 -3.84 -1.39
C ALA A 94 5.23 -4.68 -0.33
N GLU A 95 6.01 -5.32 0.55
CA GLU A 95 5.50 -5.93 1.77
C GLU A 95 5.38 -4.87 2.86
N VAL A 96 4.28 -4.92 3.61
CA VAL A 96 4.01 -4.00 4.73
C VAL A 96 3.81 -4.83 5.99
N ARG A 97 4.68 -4.59 6.99
CA ARG A 97 4.77 -5.43 8.20
C ARG A 97 4.89 -4.57 9.45
N ARG A 98 4.32 -5.05 10.56
CA ARG A 98 4.56 -4.47 11.89
C ARG A 98 6.02 -4.69 12.29
N GLN A 99 6.65 -3.70 12.92
CA GLN A 99 8.00 -3.81 13.46
C GLN A 99 8.00 -3.46 14.97
N PRO A 100 7.44 -4.33 15.84
CA PRO A 100 7.27 -4.02 17.27
C PRO A 100 8.58 -3.84 18.05
N ASN A 101 9.69 -4.33 17.49
CA ASN A 101 11.03 -4.22 18.08
C ASN A 101 11.81 -2.97 17.61
N ASN A 102 11.19 -2.08 16.83
CA ASN A 102 11.84 -0.88 16.34
C ASN A 102 12.25 0.04 17.52
N THR A 103 13.50 0.51 17.50
CA THR A 103 14.10 1.28 18.62
C THR A 103 13.45 2.66 18.83
N HIS A 104 12.81 3.22 17.80
CA HIS A 104 12.27 4.58 17.80
C HIS A 104 10.76 4.62 18.03
N ASP A 105 10.01 3.68 17.43
CA ASP A 105 8.55 3.57 17.58
C ASP A 105 8.12 2.10 17.61
N ARG A 106 7.59 1.63 18.75
CA ARG A 106 7.07 0.26 18.88
C ARG A 106 5.83 -0.03 18.02
N ASN A 107 5.19 1.01 17.49
CA ASN A 107 4.11 0.89 16.52
C ASN A 107 4.59 1.07 15.08
N ALA A 108 5.90 1.15 14.83
CA ALA A 108 6.44 1.27 13.48
C ALA A 108 5.89 0.18 12.55
N VAL A 109 5.53 0.59 11.33
CA VAL A 109 5.12 -0.32 10.26
C VAL A 109 6.10 -0.08 9.11
N VAL A 110 6.90 -1.10 8.82
CA VAL A 110 7.97 -1.05 7.83
C VAL A 110 7.44 -1.41 6.45
N VAL A 111 7.93 -0.69 5.44
CA VAL A 111 7.66 -0.96 4.02
C VAL A 111 8.95 -1.51 3.41
N THR A 112 8.87 -2.71 2.83
CA THR A 112 10.01 -3.36 2.17
C THR A 112 9.68 -3.73 0.74
N ILE A 113 10.68 -3.72 -0.14
CA ILE A 113 10.59 -4.22 -1.51
C ILE A 113 11.75 -5.20 -1.70
N ASN A 114 11.47 -6.41 -2.19
CA ASN A 114 12.46 -7.50 -2.30
C ASN A 114 13.25 -7.76 -1.00
N GLY A 115 12.60 -7.59 0.16
CA GLY A 115 13.22 -7.71 1.50
C GLY A 115 14.11 -6.54 1.95
N LEU A 116 14.33 -5.52 1.11
CA LEU A 116 15.05 -4.31 1.47
C LEU A 116 14.09 -3.24 2.02
N ILE A 117 14.45 -2.58 3.11
CA ILE A 117 13.68 -1.45 3.67
C ILE A 117 13.74 -0.28 2.68
N VAL A 118 12.57 0.25 2.33
CA VAL A 118 12.43 1.45 1.48
C VAL A 118 11.76 2.61 2.23
N GLY A 119 11.40 2.40 3.50
CA GLY A 119 10.82 3.39 4.40
C GLY A 119 9.76 2.77 5.31
N TYR A 120 8.89 3.63 5.83
CA TYR A 120 7.90 3.30 6.84
C TYR A 120 6.54 3.93 6.50
N ILE A 121 5.46 3.40 7.09
CA ILE A 121 4.21 4.14 7.21
C ILE A 121 4.44 5.35 8.13
N PRO A 122 3.95 6.56 7.78
CA PRO A 122 4.01 7.74 8.65
C PRO A 122 3.46 7.46 10.07
N SER A 123 4.10 8.03 11.10
CA SER A 123 3.80 7.71 12.50
C SER A 123 2.37 8.09 12.91
N GLU A 124 1.80 9.13 12.32
CA GLU A 124 0.40 9.54 12.48
C GLU A 124 -0.61 8.52 11.93
N LYS A 125 -0.17 7.60 11.06
CA LYS A 125 -0.98 6.50 10.51
C LYS A 125 -0.64 5.13 11.09
N THR A 126 0.34 4.99 11.99
CA THR A 126 0.68 3.65 12.50
C THR A 126 -0.49 2.96 13.22
N ASN A 127 -1.34 3.68 13.95
CA ASN A 127 -2.46 3.07 14.68
C ASN A 127 -3.47 2.33 13.76
N GLU A 128 -3.93 2.96 12.68
CA GLU A 128 -4.84 2.31 11.71
C GLU A 128 -4.18 1.10 11.03
N TRP A 129 -2.90 1.21 10.67
CA TRP A 129 -2.13 0.10 10.08
C TRP A 129 -1.85 -1.03 11.08
N GLN A 130 -1.61 -0.73 12.35
CA GLN A 130 -1.42 -1.73 13.41
C GLN A 130 -2.69 -2.56 13.62
N GLN A 131 -3.86 -1.91 13.65
CA GLN A 131 -5.17 -2.57 13.76
C GLN A 131 -5.47 -3.49 12.57
N PHE A 132 -5.10 -3.07 11.35
CA PHE A 132 -5.25 -3.89 10.14
C PHE A 132 -4.25 -5.07 10.08
N LEU A 133 -2.98 -4.84 10.43
CA LEU A 133 -1.91 -5.83 10.27
C LEU A 133 -1.90 -6.89 11.37
N GLN A 134 -2.27 -6.57 12.61
CA GLN A 134 -2.19 -7.53 13.72
C GLN A 134 -3.07 -8.79 13.51
N PRO A 135 -4.31 -8.70 12.98
CA PRO A 135 -5.10 -9.87 12.61
C PRO A 135 -4.61 -10.62 11.37
N LEU A 136 -3.77 -10.03 10.52
CA LEU A 136 -3.09 -10.75 9.42
C LEU A 136 -1.90 -11.53 9.97
N GLU A 137 -1.06 -10.87 10.76
CA GLU A 137 0.12 -11.46 11.40
C GLU A 137 -0.24 -12.68 12.26
N SER A 138 -1.32 -12.61 13.04
CA SER A 138 -1.80 -13.74 13.86
C SER A 138 -2.29 -14.96 13.07
N ARG A 139 -2.59 -14.79 11.77
CA ARG A 139 -2.92 -15.87 10.82
C ARG A 139 -1.71 -16.34 10.01
N GLY A 140 -0.51 -15.87 10.32
CA GLY A 140 0.69 -16.13 9.53
C GLY A 140 0.69 -15.43 8.17
N MET A 141 -0.10 -14.37 8.01
CA MET A 141 -0.20 -13.57 6.79
C MET A 141 0.53 -12.24 6.92
N PHE A 142 0.88 -11.62 5.80
CA PHE A 142 1.44 -10.26 5.75
C PHE A 142 0.83 -9.47 4.61
N ALA A 143 0.77 -8.14 4.74
CA ALA A 143 0.18 -7.30 3.71
C ALA A 143 1.15 -7.07 2.55
N VAL A 144 0.62 -7.09 1.31
CA VAL A 144 1.35 -6.71 0.10
C VAL A 144 0.55 -5.68 -0.68
N ALA A 145 1.19 -4.60 -1.13
CA ALA A 145 0.56 -3.54 -1.92
C ALA A 145 1.49 -3.09 -3.06
N LYS A 146 0.97 -2.25 -3.98
CA LYS A 146 1.82 -1.61 -4.99
C LYS A 146 2.46 -0.35 -4.42
N ALA A 147 3.77 -0.23 -4.56
CA ALA A 147 4.50 1.01 -4.29
C ALA A 147 4.91 1.65 -5.64
N ALA A 148 4.39 2.84 -5.91
CA ALA A 148 4.78 3.68 -7.03
C ALA A 148 5.98 4.54 -6.63
N VAL A 149 7.08 4.43 -7.38
CA VAL A 149 8.36 5.09 -7.10
C VAL A 149 8.55 6.27 -8.02
N TYR A 150 8.91 7.44 -7.50
CA TYR A 150 9.13 8.67 -8.27
C TYR A 150 10.48 9.31 -7.91
N PHE A 151 11.07 10.06 -8.84
CA PHE A 151 12.14 11.01 -8.49
C PHE A 151 11.57 12.26 -7.84
N LYS A 152 12.17 12.73 -6.75
CA LYS A 152 11.85 14.04 -6.18
C LYS A 152 12.64 15.16 -6.88
N ASN A 153 12.04 16.35 -6.97
CA ASN A 153 12.65 17.51 -7.64
C ASN A 153 13.91 18.04 -6.93
N ASP A 154 14.04 17.78 -5.63
CA ASP A 154 15.18 18.10 -4.75
C ASP A 154 16.17 16.92 -4.58
N GLY A 155 15.97 15.82 -5.33
CA GLY A 155 16.80 14.62 -5.26
C GLY A 155 16.26 13.52 -4.33
N GLY A 156 16.76 12.30 -4.54
CA GLY A 156 16.26 11.09 -3.91
C GLY A 156 14.88 10.68 -4.44
N TYR A 157 14.22 9.78 -3.71
CA TYR A 157 12.97 9.15 -4.16
C TYR A 157 11.76 9.53 -3.31
N LEU A 158 10.58 9.54 -3.95
CA LEU A 158 9.27 9.57 -3.33
C LEU A 158 8.58 8.23 -3.60
N LEU A 159 8.14 7.54 -2.55
CA LEU A 159 7.36 6.32 -2.69
C LEU A 159 5.92 6.59 -2.23
N ILE A 160 4.96 6.22 -3.08
CA ILE A 160 3.53 6.25 -2.78
C ILE A 160 3.03 4.80 -2.76
N LEU A 161 2.59 4.34 -1.59
CA LEU A 161 1.95 3.04 -1.43
C LEU A 161 0.47 3.18 -1.80
N LYS A 162 0.01 2.40 -2.80
CA LYS A 162 -1.40 2.28 -3.21
C LYS A 162 -2.09 1.27 -2.30
N ALA A 163 -2.53 1.74 -1.13
CA ALA A 163 -3.25 0.96 -0.14
C ALA A 163 -3.94 1.85 0.88
N ASP A 164 -4.99 1.32 1.49
CA ASP A 164 -5.72 1.90 2.61
C ASP A 164 -6.02 0.78 3.62
N PRO A 165 -5.61 0.88 4.90
CA PRO A 165 -5.84 -0.14 5.92
C PRO A 165 -7.31 -0.22 6.38
N SER A 166 -8.13 0.78 6.06
CA SER A 166 -9.58 0.75 6.32
C SER A 166 -10.37 0.02 5.23
N ALA A 167 -9.73 -0.28 4.09
CA ALA A 167 -10.36 -1.01 3.01
C ALA A 167 -10.63 -2.48 3.42
N PRO A 168 -11.84 -3.01 3.15
CA PRO A 168 -12.18 -4.38 3.50
C PRO A 168 -11.26 -5.39 2.79
N PRO A 169 -10.85 -6.49 3.45
CA PRO A 169 -10.04 -7.52 2.82
C PRO A 169 -10.83 -8.29 1.76
N THR A 170 -10.16 -8.86 0.76
CA THR A 170 -10.81 -9.78 -0.18
C THR A 170 -11.17 -11.09 0.51
N LYS A 171 -12.34 -11.65 0.17
CA LYS A 171 -12.81 -12.94 0.70
C LYS A 171 -12.16 -14.15 0.02
N ASN A 172 -11.56 -13.98 -1.16
CA ASN A 172 -10.77 -15.00 -1.85
C ASN A 172 -9.26 -14.63 -1.90
N THR A 173 -8.46 -15.62 -2.27
CA THR A 173 -7.01 -15.51 -2.42
C THR A 173 -6.65 -14.77 -3.72
N PHE A 174 -5.61 -13.95 -3.68
CA PHE A 174 -5.09 -13.28 -4.87
C PHE A 174 -4.59 -14.29 -5.92
N PRO A 175 -5.07 -14.25 -7.18
CA PRO A 175 -4.81 -15.28 -8.21
C PRO A 175 -3.38 -15.28 -8.79
N GLY A 176 -2.46 -14.43 -8.31
CA GLY A 176 -1.05 -14.46 -8.72
C GLY A 176 -0.74 -13.86 -10.11
N VAL A 177 -1.72 -13.27 -10.79
CA VAL A 177 -1.57 -12.64 -12.13
C VAL A 177 -1.50 -11.11 -12.04
N GLY A 178 -1.15 -10.42 -13.14
CA GLY A 178 -0.95 -8.97 -13.13
C GLY A 178 -2.17 -8.20 -12.60
N ILE A 179 -1.95 -7.16 -11.79
CA ILE A 179 -3.04 -6.36 -11.18
C ILE A 179 -3.34 -5.13 -12.05
N LEU A 180 -4.63 -4.84 -12.26
CA LEU A 180 -5.11 -3.57 -12.80
C LEU A 180 -5.40 -2.55 -11.70
N ASP A 181 -5.23 -1.27 -12.04
CA ASP A 181 -5.62 -0.15 -11.20
C ASP A 181 -7.14 -0.12 -10.94
N ALA A 182 -7.51 0.18 -9.70
CA ALA A 182 -8.87 0.05 -9.20
C ALA A 182 -9.50 1.43 -8.99
N ASP A 183 -9.92 2.09 -10.07
CA ASP A 183 -10.46 3.46 -10.00
C ASP A 183 -11.99 3.54 -10.16
N TRP A 184 -12.61 2.70 -11.01
CA TRP A 184 -14.03 2.78 -11.38
C TRP A 184 -14.73 1.42 -11.37
N LEU A 185 -15.87 1.32 -10.69
CA LEU A 185 -16.75 0.14 -10.73
C LEU A 185 -17.50 0.05 -12.06
N ILE A 186 -17.39 -1.11 -12.72
CA ILE A 186 -18.03 -1.42 -14.01
C ILE A 186 -18.86 -2.69 -13.85
N ALA A 187 -20.18 -2.55 -13.99
CA ALA A 187 -21.12 -3.67 -13.92
C ALA A 187 -20.84 -4.75 -14.97
N VAL A 188 -20.87 -5.99 -14.49
CA VAL A 188 -20.84 -7.22 -15.29
C VAL A 188 -22.26 -7.51 -15.82
N ASN A 189 -22.37 -8.47 -16.74
CA ASN A 189 -23.61 -8.99 -17.30
C ASN A 189 -23.51 -10.51 -17.36
N GLY A 190 -24.65 -11.21 -17.28
CA GLY A 190 -24.71 -12.67 -17.37
C GLY A 190 -24.56 -13.39 -16.03
N GLU A 191 -24.43 -12.66 -14.92
CA GLU A 191 -24.20 -13.23 -13.58
C GLU A 191 -25.38 -14.06 -13.07
N GLU A 192 -26.55 -13.99 -13.73
CA GLU A 192 -27.68 -14.87 -13.43
C GLU A 192 -27.34 -16.36 -13.59
N ASN A 193 -26.30 -16.69 -14.37
CA ASN A 193 -25.80 -18.05 -14.56
C ASN A 193 -24.70 -18.45 -13.55
N ALA A 194 -24.29 -17.52 -12.68
CA ALA A 194 -23.15 -17.62 -11.77
C ALA A 194 -23.54 -17.36 -10.30
N GLN A 195 -24.83 -17.42 -9.97
CA GLN A 195 -25.33 -17.09 -8.63
C GLN A 195 -24.79 -18.01 -7.54
N GLU A 196 -24.58 -19.30 -7.84
CA GLU A 196 -23.95 -20.24 -6.91
C GLU A 196 -22.50 -19.85 -6.56
N ILE A 197 -21.77 -19.22 -7.49
CA ILE A 197 -20.40 -18.74 -7.27
C ILE A 197 -20.43 -17.50 -6.37
N LEU A 198 -21.27 -16.51 -6.71
CA LEU A 198 -21.37 -15.25 -5.96
C LEU A 198 -21.91 -15.46 -4.54
N ALA A 199 -22.88 -16.36 -4.36
CA ALA A 199 -23.45 -16.70 -3.06
C ALA A 199 -22.45 -17.32 -2.07
N LYS A 200 -21.34 -17.91 -2.53
CA LYS A 200 -20.24 -18.41 -1.66
C LYS A 200 -19.62 -17.27 -0.83
N TYR A 201 -19.58 -16.06 -1.38
CA TYR A 201 -19.01 -14.87 -0.72
C TYR A 201 -20.07 -14.04 -0.01
N GLY A 202 -21.26 -13.92 -0.63
CA GLY A 202 -22.39 -13.15 -0.12
C GLY A 202 -22.33 -11.65 -0.44
N ASP A 203 -23.19 -10.89 0.23
CA ASP A 203 -23.34 -9.44 0.03
C ASP A 203 -22.13 -8.62 0.51
N GLU A 204 -22.01 -7.38 0.02
CA GLU A 204 -20.96 -6.40 0.29
C GLU A 204 -19.54 -7.01 0.36
N SER A 205 -19.22 -7.84 -0.63
CA SER A 205 -18.04 -8.71 -0.63
C SER A 205 -17.03 -8.32 -1.68
N TRP A 206 -15.80 -8.07 -1.24
CA TRP A 206 -14.67 -7.80 -2.13
C TRP A 206 -13.97 -9.10 -2.50
N VAL A 207 -13.68 -9.27 -3.78
CA VAL A 207 -12.98 -10.44 -4.33
C VAL A 207 -11.98 -10.02 -5.41
N TRP A 208 -10.99 -10.86 -5.65
CA TRP A 208 -10.18 -10.82 -6.87
C TRP A 208 -10.93 -11.52 -8.00
N ALA A 209 -11.14 -10.81 -9.11
CA ALA A 209 -11.59 -11.39 -10.36
C ALA A 209 -10.40 -11.47 -11.33
N THR A 210 -10.23 -12.62 -12.00
CA THR A 210 -9.37 -12.73 -13.18
C THR A 210 -10.14 -12.31 -14.42
N LEU A 211 -9.44 -11.68 -15.36
CA LEU A 211 -10.01 -11.17 -16.61
C LEU A 211 -9.41 -11.90 -17.80
N ASP A 212 -10.26 -12.16 -18.80
CA ASP A 212 -9.85 -12.68 -20.11
C ASP A 212 -10.67 -12.02 -21.23
N THR A 213 -10.26 -12.20 -22.48
CA THR A 213 -11.05 -11.81 -23.66
C THR A 213 -11.92 -12.95 -24.17
N GLY A 214 -13.13 -12.62 -24.63
CA GLY A 214 -14.01 -13.56 -25.29
C GLY A 214 -15.03 -12.83 -26.17
N THR A 215 -16.20 -13.43 -26.38
CA THR A 215 -17.31 -12.81 -27.10
C THR A 215 -18.58 -12.76 -26.25
N ILE A 216 -19.52 -11.88 -26.60
CA ILE A 216 -20.83 -11.79 -25.96
C ILE A 216 -21.71 -12.95 -26.45
N PRO A 217 -22.33 -13.76 -25.56
CA PRO A 217 -22.98 -15.01 -25.95
C PRO A 217 -24.42 -14.83 -26.47
N LYS A 218 -25.10 -13.71 -26.17
CA LYS A 218 -26.53 -13.51 -26.47
C LYS A 218 -26.92 -12.04 -26.70
N GLY A 219 -28.05 -11.82 -27.37
CA GLY A 219 -28.67 -10.50 -27.57
C GLY A 219 -28.13 -9.70 -28.75
N LYS A 220 -28.43 -8.39 -28.80
CA LYS A 220 -28.11 -7.48 -29.92
C LYS A 220 -26.63 -7.47 -30.32
N TYR A 221 -25.74 -7.68 -29.35
CA TYR A 221 -24.28 -7.64 -29.54
C TYR A 221 -23.65 -9.02 -29.51
N LYS A 222 -24.39 -10.09 -29.83
CA LYS A 222 -23.86 -11.45 -29.90
C LYS A 222 -22.60 -11.51 -30.78
N ASP A 223 -21.64 -12.32 -30.38
CA ASP A 223 -20.36 -12.57 -31.05
C ASP A 223 -19.41 -11.34 -31.09
N ALA A 224 -19.84 -10.18 -30.58
CA ALA A 224 -18.96 -9.03 -30.40
C ALA A 224 -17.89 -9.29 -29.32
N PRO A 225 -16.65 -8.81 -29.48
CA PRO A 225 -15.59 -8.98 -28.48
C PRO A 225 -15.95 -8.37 -27.13
N THR A 226 -15.65 -9.08 -26.05
CA THR A 226 -15.80 -8.58 -24.68
C THR A 226 -14.67 -9.00 -23.73
N ILE A 227 -14.65 -8.40 -22.54
CA ILE A 227 -13.84 -8.82 -21.39
C ILE A 227 -14.76 -9.65 -20.48
N TRP A 228 -14.37 -10.90 -20.26
CA TRP A 228 -14.98 -11.81 -19.30
C TRP A 228 -14.28 -11.71 -17.95
N ALA A 229 -15.02 -11.98 -16.88
CA ALA A 229 -14.54 -12.03 -15.51
C ALA A 229 -14.84 -13.40 -14.88
N SER A 230 -13.84 -13.95 -14.21
CA SER A 230 -13.93 -15.21 -13.46
C SER A 230 -13.50 -14.97 -12.01
N VAL A 231 -14.16 -15.64 -11.06
CA VAL A 231 -13.82 -15.63 -9.63
C VAL A 231 -13.45 -17.05 -9.23
N ASP A 232 -12.29 -17.23 -8.61
CA ASP A 232 -11.69 -18.54 -8.26
C ASP A 232 -11.65 -19.55 -9.43
N GLY A 233 -11.46 -19.03 -10.65
CA GLY A 233 -11.40 -19.81 -11.89
C GLY A 233 -12.76 -20.09 -12.54
N GLU A 234 -13.87 -19.82 -11.86
CA GLU A 234 -15.22 -20.01 -12.39
C GLU A 234 -15.71 -18.74 -13.10
N SER A 235 -16.20 -18.87 -14.34
CA SER A 235 -16.68 -17.73 -15.13
C SER A 235 -17.98 -17.15 -14.58
N VAL A 236 -17.97 -15.85 -14.24
CA VAL A 236 -19.13 -15.16 -13.67
C VAL A 236 -19.93 -14.41 -14.74
N GLY A 237 -19.26 -13.76 -15.68
CA GLY A 237 -19.93 -12.95 -16.69
C GLY A 237 -19.00 -12.04 -17.49
N TYR A 238 -19.57 -11.10 -18.23
CA TYR A 238 -18.87 -10.22 -19.16
C TYR A 238 -19.34 -8.76 -19.08
N ILE A 239 -18.47 -7.80 -19.34
CA ILE A 239 -18.88 -6.39 -19.45
C ILE A 239 -19.53 -6.12 -20.82
N SER A 240 -20.28 -5.02 -20.96
CA SER A 240 -20.97 -4.72 -22.24
C SER A 240 -19.99 -4.35 -23.35
N ALA A 241 -20.36 -4.55 -24.62
CA ALA A 241 -19.50 -4.26 -25.79
C ALA A 241 -18.89 -2.84 -25.73
N THR A 242 -19.72 -1.84 -25.44
CA THR A 242 -19.30 -0.43 -25.32
C THR A 242 -18.35 -0.16 -24.16
N GLN A 243 -18.35 -0.97 -23.09
CA GLN A 243 -17.31 -0.91 -22.06
C GLN A 243 -16.06 -1.65 -22.51
N SER A 244 -16.20 -2.82 -23.13
CA SER A 244 -15.07 -3.61 -23.64
C SER A 244 -14.21 -2.85 -24.64
N GLU A 245 -14.81 -2.14 -25.59
CA GLU A 245 -14.12 -1.23 -26.52
C GLU A 245 -13.22 -0.21 -25.80
N ARG A 246 -13.67 0.32 -24.66
CA ARG A 246 -12.92 1.30 -23.84
C ARG A 246 -11.79 0.63 -23.05
N TYR A 247 -12.05 -0.55 -22.50
CA TYR A 247 -11.14 -1.21 -21.55
C TYR A 247 -10.10 -2.14 -22.18
N PHE A 248 -10.29 -2.56 -23.44
CA PHE A 248 -9.34 -3.46 -24.11
C PHE A 248 -7.91 -2.95 -24.17
N ILE A 249 -7.67 -1.63 -24.26
CA ILE A 249 -6.30 -1.09 -24.27
C ILE A 249 -5.53 -1.35 -22.97
N TYR A 250 -6.23 -1.35 -21.83
CA TYR A 250 -5.67 -1.63 -20.51
C TYR A 250 -5.58 -3.13 -20.24
N VAL A 251 -6.59 -3.90 -20.66
CA VAL A 251 -6.69 -5.34 -20.39
C VAL A 251 -5.81 -6.16 -21.34
N LYS A 252 -5.98 -6.05 -22.67
CA LYS A 252 -5.35 -6.98 -23.65
C LYS A 252 -3.83 -7.04 -23.55
N ARG A 253 -3.18 -5.92 -23.21
CA ARG A 253 -1.71 -5.83 -23.07
C ARG A 253 -1.17 -6.43 -21.77
N ARG A 254 -2.05 -6.76 -20.81
CA ARG A 254 -1.73 -7.25 -19.47
C ARG A 254 -2.28 -8.66 -19.20
N LEU A 255 -2.94 -9.30 -20.17
CA LEU A 255 -3.52 -10.63 -20.00
C LEU A 255 -2.45 -11.73 -19.80
N PRO A 256 -2.69 -12.71 -18.92
CA PRO A 256 -3.78 -12.76 -17.95
C PRO A 256 -3.59 -11.72 -16.84
N CYS A 257 -4.66 -11.01 -16.50
CA CYS A 257 -4.66 -10.04 -15.41
C CYS A 257 -5.83 -10.24 -14.46
N SER A 258 -5.79 -9.55 -13.34
CA SER A 258 -6.82 -9.51 -12.30
C SER A 258 -7.14 -8.08 -11.92
N CYS A 259 -8.33 -7.89 -11.38
CA CYS A 259 -8.78 -6.67 -10.75
C CYS A 259 -9.52 -7.01 -9.47
N LEU A 260 -9.81 -5.99 -8.67
CA LEU A 260 -10.83 -6.13 -7.64
C LEU A 260 -12.20 -6.17 -8.28
N ALA A 261 -13.11 -6.88 -7.64
CA ALA A 261 -14.52 -6.80 -7.92
C ALA A 261 -15.32 -6.73 -6.61
N HIS A 262 -16.43 -6.01 -6.66
CA HIS A 262 -17.41 -5.92 -5.58
C HIS A 262 -18.62 -6.78 -5.92
N ILE A 263 -19.03 -7.63 -4.99
CA ILE A 263 -20.26 -8.41 -5.03
C ILE A 263 -21.28 -7.70 -4.14
N LYS A 264 -22.44 -7.39 -4.69
CA LYS A 264 -23.56 -6.76 -3.96
C LYS A 264 -24.89 -7.45 -4.28
N GLN A 265 -25.83 -7.38 -3.34
CA GLN A 265 -27.20 -7.85 -3.52
C GLN A 265 -28.00 -6.83 -4.35
N GLY A 266 -28.13 -7.11 -5.65
CA GLY A 266 -29.07 -6.40 -6.51
C GLY A 266 -30.53 -6.76 -6.21
N PRO A 267 -31.52 -6.11 -6.84
CA PRO A 267 -32.94 -6.29 -6.52
C PRO A 267 -33.52 -7.71 -6.71
N LYS A 268 -32.78 -8.61 -7.36
CA LYS A 268 -33.21 -9.98 -7.69
C LYS A 268 -32.11 -11.05 -7.59
N LYS A 269 -30.84 -10.64 -7.61
CA LYS A 269 -29.67 -11.52 -7.76
C LYS A 269 -28.43 -10.81 -7.21
N PHE A 270 -27.37 -11.56 -6.91
CA PHE A 270 -26.05 -10.95 -6.72
C PHE A 270 -25.54 -10.39 -8.06
N GLU A 271 -24.96 -9.20 -7.99
CA GLU A 271 -24.35 -8.46 -9.10
C GLU A 271 -22.84 -8.36 -8.85
N LEU A 272 -22.03 -8.40 -9.91
CA LEU A 272 -20.58 -8.23 -9.83
C LEU A 272 -20.17 -6.91 -10.52
N GLU A 273 -19.37 -6.10 -9.84
CA GLU A 273 -18.82 -4.85 -10.39
C GLU A 273 -17.30 -4.88 -10.35
N LEU A 274 -16.65 -4.81 -11.51
CA LEU A 274 -15.19 -4.83 -11.64
C LEU A 274 -14.62 -3.44 -11.40
N MET A 275 -13.60 -3.30 -10.55
CA MET A 275 -12.81 -2.07 -10.46
C MET A 275 -11.78 -2.03 -11.59
N LEU A 276 -12.06 -1.24 -12.63
CA LEU A 276 -11.18 -1.06 -13.77
C LEU A 276 -10.52 0.34 -13.74
N PRO A 277 -9.42 0.57 -14.49
CA PRO A 277 -8.69 1.83 -14.47
C PRO A 277 -9.52 3.05 -14.90
N SER A 278 -9.15 4.23 -14.41
CA SER A 278 -9.80 5.48 -14.80
C SER A 278 -9.53 5.81 -16.26
N ARG A 279 -10.48 6.51 -16.89
CA ARG A 279 -10.18 7.28 -18.10
C ARG A 279 -9.17 8.38 -17.73
N LYS A 280 -8.04 8.40 -18.44
CA LYS A 280 -7.12 9.54 -18.55
C LYS A 280 -6.72 9.65 -20.01
#